data_AF-A0A6P7LBJ2-F1
#
_entry.id   AF-A0A6P7LBJ2-F1
#
_cell.length_a   1.000
_cell.length_b   1.000
_cell.length_c   1.000
_cell.angle_alpha   90.00
_cell.angle_beta   90.00
_cell.angle_gamma   90.00
#
_symmetry.space_group_name_H-M   'P 1'
#
loop_
_entity.id
_entity.type
_entity.pdbx_description
1 polymer ?
#
loop_
_entity_poly.entity_id
_entity_poly.type
_entity_poly.pdbx_seq_one_letter_code
_entity_poly.pdbx_strand_id
1 'polypeptide(L)'
;MSTAMNFGTKSFQPRAPDKGAFPLDHLGECKAFKEKFMKCLRQSTFDNSKCRLQSKDYLECRMNHQLMAKEPLEKLGFKDLVDPPSSQTQKDTKP
;
A
#
# COMPACT_ATOMS: atom_id res chain seq x y z
N MET A 1 27.50 -33.94 -17.52
CA MET A 1 26.03 -34.13 -17.49
C MET A 1 25.44 -32.93 -16.78
N SER A 2 24.88 -32.00 -17.55
CA SER A 2 24.42 -30.69 -17.04
C SER A 2 23.04 -30.83 -16.42
N THR A 3 22.94 -30.63 -15.11
CA THR A 3 21.66 -30.63 -14.38
C THR A 3 20.93 -29.33 -14.63
N ALA A 4 19.97 -29.34 -15.56
CA ALA A 4 19.09 -28.21 -15.82
C ALA A 4 18.11 -28.02 -14.65
N MET A 5 18.21 -26.90 -13.94
CA MET A 5 17.25 -26.49 -12.91
C MET A 5 15.97 -25.99 -13.58
N ASN A 6 14.94 -26.84 -13.65
CA ASN A 6 13.59 -26.42 -14.01
C ASN A 6 13.00 -25.61 -12.85
N PHE A 7 13.11 -24.28 -12.92
CA PHE A 7 12.30 -23.37 -12.11
C PHE A 7 10.84 -23.46 -12.59
N GLY A 8 10.16 -24.51 -12.13
CA GLY A 8 8.74 -24.72 -12.36
C GLY A 8 7.99 -23.46 -11.94
N THR A 9 7.32 -22.86 -12.91
CA THR A 9 6.31 -21.81 -12.77
C THR A 9 5.14 -22.36 -11.95
N LYS A 10 5.34 -22.56 -10.64
CA LYS A 10 4.21 -22.72 -9.71
C LYS A 10 3.40 -21.45 -9.85
N SER A 11 2.23 -21.56 -10.49
CA SER A 11 1.23 -20.52 -10.52
C SER A 11 0.97 -20.11 -9.08
N PHE A 12 1.46 -18.93 -8.70
CA PHE A 12 1.14 -18.34 -7.41
C PHE A 12 -0.33 -17.96 -7.49
N GLN A 13 -1.23 -18.87 -7.10
CA GLN A 13 -2.63 -18.55 -6.88
C GLN A 13 -2.72 -17.92 -5.49
N PRO A 14 -2.93 -16.60 -5.39
CA PRO A 14 -3.15 -15.97 -4.11
C PRO A 14 -4.43 -16.54 -3.50
N ARG A 15 -4.36 -17.07 -2.27
CA ARG A 15 -5.57 -17.42 -1.55
C ARG A 15 -6.24 -16.11 -1.10
N ALA A 16 -7.55 -15.98 -1.25
CA ALA A 16 -8.23 -14.89 -0.56
C ALA A 16 -8.19 -15.18 0.96
N PRO A 17 -7.96 -14.19 1.84
CA PRO A 17 -7.74 -12.75 1.61
C PRO A 17 -6.25 -12.33 1.52
N ASP A 18 -5.29 -13.26 1.41
CA ASP A 18 -3.83 -12.99 1.46
C ASP A 18 -3.37 -11.85 0.56
N LYS A 19 -3.98 -11.69 -0.62
CA LYS A 19 -3.68 -10.57 -1.53
C LYS A 19 -4.88 -9.68 -1.85
N GLY A 20 -6.04 -10.03 -1.32
CA GLY A 20 -7.34 -9.44 -1.61
C GLY A 20 -7.68 -9.47 -3.11
N ALA A 21 -8.73 -10.19 -3.48
CA ALA A 21 -9.18 -10.26 -4.88
C ALA A 21 -9.90 -8.97 -5.26
N PHE A 22 -9.45 -8.31 -6.33
CA PHE A 22 -10.20 -7.27 -7.04
C PHE A 22 -11.50 -7.94 -7.53
N PRO A 23 -12.61 -7.87 -6.78
CA PRO A 23 -13.37 -6.69 -6.33
C PRO A 23 -13.15 -6.32 -4.84
N LEU A 24 -12.18 -5.43 -4.59
CA LEU A 24 -11.52 -5.22 -3.29
C LEU A 24 -12.21 -4.28 -2.30
N ASP A 25 -13.41 -3.82 -2.60
CA ASP A 25 -14.15 -2.87 -1.78
C ASP A 25 -15.63 -3.15 -2.00
N HIS A 26 -16.15 -4.19 -1.33
CA HIS A 26 -17.48 -4.74 -1.60
C HIS A 26 -18.59 -3.67 -1.50
N LEU A 27 -18.38 -2.65 -0.66
CA LEU A 27 -19.28 -1.53 -0.41
C LEU A 27 -18.57 -0.15 -0.46
N GLY A 28 -17.29 -0.11 -0.84
CA GLY A 28 -16.52 1.14 -0.86
C GLY A 28 -16.17 1.70 0.52
N GLU A 29 -15.93 0.85 1.50
CA GLU A 29 -15.66 1.22 2.91
C GLU A 29 -14.41 2.10 3.03
N CYS A 30 -13.40 1.86 2.18
CA CYS A 30 -12.17 2.63 2.14
C CYS A 30 -12.12 3.67 1.00
N LYS A 31 -13.26 4.00 0.38
CA LYS A 31 -13.34 4.91 -0.77
C LYS A 31 -12.79 6.30 -0.47
N ALA A 32 -13.05 6.86 0.70
CA ALA A 32 -12.54 8.18 1.09
C ALA A 32 -11.00 8.23 1.12
N PHE A 33 -10.35 7.17 1.64
CA PHE A 33 -8.89 7.07 1.67
C PHE A 33 -8.32 6.83 0.28
N LYS A 34 -8.98 5.99 -0.53
CA LYS A 34 -8.64 5.79 -1.94
C LYS A 34 -8.66 7.11 -2.71
N GLU A 35 -9.69 7.91 -2.55
CA GLU A 35 -9.82 9.20 -3.25
C GLU A 35 -8.72 10.18 -2.84
N LYS A 36 -8.36 10.24 -1.56
CA LYS A 36 -7.21 11.04 -1.09
C LYS A 36 -5.90 10.58 -1.72
N PHE A 37 -5.65 9.27 -1.76
CA PHE A 37 -4.46 8.71 -2.39
C PHE A 37 -4.42 9.01 -3.90
N MET A 38 -5.53 8.80 -4.61
CA MET A 38 -5.61 9.09 -6.05
C MET A 38 -5.50 10.59 -6.34
N LYS A 39 -6.02 11.46 -5.48
CA LYS A 39 -5.81 12.91 -5.58
C LYS A 39 -4.33 13.26 -5.46
N CYS A 40 -3.64 12.69 -4.47
CA CYS A 40 -2.20 12.88 -4.31
C CYS A 40 -1.44 12.43 -5.56
N LEU A 41 -1.72 11.22 -6.08
CA LEU A 41 -1.07 10.71 -7.28
C LEU A 41 -1.26 11.64 -8.49
N ARG A 42 -2.47 12.14 -8.72
CA ARG A 42 -2.72 13.08 -9.83
C ARG A 42 -1.93 14.37 -9.67
N GLN A 43 -1.77 14.87 -8.45
CA GLN A 43 -0.99 16.08 -8.16
C GLN A 43 0.53 15.82 -8.23
N SER A 44 0.98 14.61 -7.92
CA SER A 44 2.38 14.22 -7.87
C SER A 44 2.89 13.56 -9.16
N THR A 45 2.17 13.71 -10.28
CA THR A 45 2.50 13.06 -11.57
C THR A 45 2.64 11.55 -11.47
N PHE A 46 1.77 10.92 -10.68
CA PHE A 46 1.73 9.48 -10.38
C PHE A 46 2.97 8.94 -9.66
N ASP A 47 3.71 9.81 -8.98
CA ASP A 47 4.81 9.41 -8.12
C ASP A 47 4.27 8.91 -6.76
N ASN A 48 4.37 7.59 -6.56
CA ASN A 48 3.93 6.91 -5.35
C ASN A 48 4.78 7.29 -4.13
N SER A 49 6.06 7.64 -4.32
CA SER A 49 6.97 7.97 -3.21
C SER A 49 6.55 9.25 -2.47
N LYS A 50 5.86 10.15 -3.16
CA LYS A 50 5.31 11.40 -2.59
C LYS A 50 3.97 11.19 -1.87
N CYS A 51 3.31 10.06 -2.13
CA CYS A 51 1.97 9.75 -1.62
C CYS A 51 1.97 8.61 -0.59
N ARG A 52 3.12 8.36 0.05
CA ARG A 52 3.30 7.24 0.98
C ARG A 52 2.35 7.32 2.17
N LEU A 53 2.14 8.50 2.72
CA LEU A 53 1.21 8.71 3.84
C LEU A 53 -0.22 8.32 3.48
N GLN A 54 -0.73 8.82 2.35
CA GLN A 54 -2.08 8.52 1.87
C GLN A 54 -2.21 7.03 1.50
N SER A 55 -1.14 6.42 1.00
CA SER A 55 -1.13 4.98 0.71
C SER A 55 -1.15 4.13 1.98
N LYS A 56 -0.45 4.56 3.05
CA LYS A 56 -0.45 3.91 4.36
C LYS A 56 -1.88 3.91 4.93
N ASP A 57 -2.53 5.07 4.99
CA ASP A 57 -3.89 5.20 5.53
C ASP A 57 -4.89 4.33 4.75
N TYR A 58 -4.74 4.27 3.42
CA TYR A 58 -5.60 3.44 2.58
C TYR A 58 -5.42 1.94 2.84
N LEU A 59 -4.17 1.48 3.01
CA LEU A 59 -3.87 0.08 3.34
C LEU A 59 -4.32 -0.27 4.76
N GLU A 60 -4.16 0.63 5.71
CA GLU A 60 -4.59 0.46 7.09
C GLU A 60 -6.12 0.31 7.18
N CYS A 61 -6.87 1.16 6.47
CA CYS A 61 -8.32 0.98 6.34
C CYS A 61 -8.67 -0.41 5.84
N ARG A 62 -8.02 -0.89 4.78
CA ARG A 62 -8.32 -2.21 4.19
C ARG A 62 -7.99 -3.37 5.15
N MET A 63 -6.94 -3.25 5.94
CA MET A 63 -6.59 -4.24 6.97
C MET A 63 -7.59 -4.24 8.14
N ASN A 64 -8.06 -3.07 8.56
CA ASN A 64 -9.05 -2.93 9.65
C ASN A 64 -10.41 -3.50 9.25
N HIS A 65 -10.80 -3.29 7.99
CA HIS A 65 -12.06 -3.76 7.42
C HIS A 65 -12.01 -5.20 6.88
N GLN A 66 -10.92 -5.94 7.15
CA GLN A 66 -10.75 -7.33 6.69
C GLN A 66 -10.80 -7.49 5.15
N LEU A 67 -10.56 -6.40 4.41
CA LEU A 67 -10.45 -6.35 2.94
C LEU A 67 -9.04 -6.74 2.46
N MET A 68 -8.12 -6.92 3.39
CA MET A 68 -6.74 -7.37 3.20
C MET A 68 -6.26 -8.07 4.49
N ALA A 69 -5.38 -9.07 4.35
CA ALA A 69 -4.72 -9.68 5.50
C ALA A 69 -3.93 -8.63 6.30
N LYS A 70 -3.99 -8.71 7.63
CA LYS A 70 -3.25 -7.81 8.51
C LYS A 70 -1.76 -8.15 8.44
N GLU A 71 -0.97 -7.24 7.87
CA GLU A 71 0.49 -7.32 7.86
C GLU A 71 1.09 -6.07 8.50
N PRO A 72 2.20 -6.19 9.25
CA PRO A 72 2.87 -5.03 9.82
C PRO A 72 3.33 -4.08 8.71
N LEU A 73 3.06 -2.79 8.91
CA LEU A 73 3.36 -1.71 7.97
C LEU A 73 4.84 -1.67 7.57
N GLU A 74 5.72 -2.10 8.45
CA GLU A 74 7.16 -2.26 8.22
C GLU A 74 7.49 -3.19 7.06
N LYS A 75 6.74 -4.31 6.91
CA LYS A 75 6.91 -5.25 5.79
C LYS A 75 6.32 -4.71 4.49
N LEU A 76 5.33 -3.84 4.60
CA LEU A 76 4.75 -3.11 3.47
C LEU A 76 5.60 -1.91 3.04
N GLY A 77 6.75 -1.71 3.69
CA GLY A 77 7.74 -0.69 3.34
C GLY A 77 7.56 0.65 4.06
N PHE A 78 6.68 0.77 5.04
CA PHE A 78 6.40 2.03 5.75
C PHE A 78 7.18 2.22 7.05
N LYS A 79 8.34 1.57 7.20
CA LYS A 79 9.15 1.62 8.45
C LYS A 79 9.39 3.07 8.92
N ASP A 80 9.73 3.94 7.97
CA ASP A 80 9.94 5.38 8.12
C ASP A 80 8.74 6.16 8.69
N LEU A 81 7.53 5.61 8.61
CA LEU A 81 6.28 6.25 9.08
C LEU A 81 5.70 5.59 10.34
N VAL A 82 6.32 4.53 10.86
CA VAL A 82 5.91 3.84 12.10
C VAL A 82 6.82 4.25 13.25
N ASP A 83 8.09 4.44 12.97
CA ASP A 83 9.01 5.06 13.92
C ASP A 83 8.66 6.56 14.06
N PRO A 84 8.56 7.09 15.30
CA PRO A 84 8.22 8.49 15.51
C PRO A 84 9.24 9.38 14.79
N PRO A 85 8.81 10.34 13.94
CA PRO A 85 9.73 11.25 13.31
C PRO A 85 10.25 12.20 14.37
N SER A 86 11.48 11.99 14.85
CA SER A 86 12.30 13.11 15.26
C SER A 86 12.51 14.01 14.03
N SER A 87 11.71 15.07 13.95
CA SER A 87 11.94 16.29 13.16
C SER A 87 11.56 16.30 11.66
N GLN A 88 10.50 17.09 11.37
CA GLN A 88 10.36 18.10 10.29
C GLN A 88 10.43 17.64 8.82
N THR A 89 9.43 17.94 8.00
CA THR A 89 9.41 19.22 7.26
C THR A 89 8.02 19.57 6.76
N GLN A 90 7.42 20.59 7.40
CA GLN A 90 6.52 21.52 6.74
C GLN A 90 7.35 22.29 5.71
N LYS A 91 7.01 22.18 4.43
CA LYS A 91 7.48 23.09 3.38
C LYS A 91 6.27 23.55 2.57
N ASP A 92 5.43 24.34 3.23
CA ASP A 92 4.57 25.30 2.56
C ASP A 92 5.18 26.68 2.83
N THR A 93 5.96 27.14 1.85
CA THR A 93 6.60 28.45 1.80
C THR A 93 5.53 29.53 1.62
N LYS A 94 5.36 30.35 2.68
CA LYS A 94 5.32 31.83 2.74
C LYS A 94 4.64 32.63 1.60
N PRO A 95 3.85 33.67 1.96
CA PRO A 95 4.34 35.06 1.86
C PRO A 95 4.66 35.74 3.19
#